data_AF-A0A7S1BPA4-F1
#
_entry.id   AF-A0A7S1BPA4-F1
#
_cell.length_a   1.000
_cell.length_b   1.000
_cell.length_c   1.000
_cell.angle_alpha   90.00
_cell.angle_beta   90.00
_cell.angle_gamma   90.00
#
_symmetry.space_group_name_H-M   'P 1'
#
loop_
_entity.id
_entity.type
_entity.pdbx_description
1 polymer ?
#
loop_
_entity_poly.entity_id
_entity_poly.type
_entity_poly.pdbx_seq_one_letter_code
_entity_poly.pdbx_strand_id
1 'polypeptide(L)'
;KMDDNWIEVNDIEIGLTTKAKKNLIHLKIEPPNVGKNHTPTDICCVIDVSGSMSAEATLKSEEGLTESDGLSCLDVVKHAVITIISSLKEHDRLALVSFSSCAYLNLGLTNMDKAGKEKATKILKELHTMGSTNLWDGLKTGMNLFHTEIEKSTSSQRIQSVFLLTDGQPNISPPR
;
A
#
# COMPACT_ATOMS: atom_id res chain seq x y z
N LYS A 1 10.42 13.61 -28.79
CA LYS A 1 10.47 12.26 -29.39
C LYS A 1 10.21 11.31 -28.24
N MET A 2 9.06 10.64 -28.23
CA MET A 2 8.81 9.56 -27.28
C MET A 2 9.73 8.41 -27.69
N ASP A 3 10.48 7.89 -26.73
CA ASP A 3 11.35 6.74 -26.96
C ASP A 3 10.46 5.49 -27.03
N ASP A 4 10.32 4.94 -28.24
CA ASP A 4 9.59 3.71 -28.56
C ASP A 4 10.41 2.47 -28.13
N ASN A 5 10.70 2.34 -26.83
CA ASN A 5 11.28 1.13 -26.27
C ASN A 5 10.19 0.05 -26.12
N TRP A 6 9.88 -0.63 -27.23
CA TRP A 6 9.11 -1.87 -27.19
C TRP A 6 9.97 -2.98 -26.59
N ILE A 7 9.51 -3.55 -25.47
CA ILE A 7 10.10 -4.75 -24.90
C ILE A 7 9.59 -5.92 -25.74
N GLU A 8 10.48 -6.62 -26.45
CA GLU A 8 10.15 -7.92 -27.04
C GLU A 8 9.87 -8.91 -25.92
N VAL A 9 8.61 -9.31 -25.79
CA VAL A 9 8.19 -10.34 -24.86
C VAL A 9 7.93 -11.60 -25.67
N ASN A 10 8.75 -12.64 -25.46
CA ASN A 10 8.61 -13.96 -26.10
C ASN A 10 7.14 -14.42 -26.11
N ASP A 11 6.52 -14.56 -27.30
CA ASP A 11 5.18 -15.12 -27.58
C ASP A 11 4.24 -15.24 -26.35
N ILE A 12 3.92 -14.11 -25.74
CA ILE A 12 2.89 -14.04 -24.71
C ILE A 12 1.57 -13.72 -25.41
N GLU A 13 0.68 -14.71 -25.51
CA GLU A 13 -0.67 -14.48 -26.02
C GLU A 13 -1.49 -13.70 -24.98
N ILE A 14 -1.75 -12.42 -25.28
CA ILE A 14 -2.70 -11.59 -24.54
C ILE A 14 -4.07 -11.76 -25.19
N GLY A 15 -5.07 -12.20 -24.41
CA GLY A 15 -6.44 -12.27 -24.90
C GLY A 15 -7.05 -10.87 -25.03
N LEU A 16 -7.42 -10.45 -26.24
CA LEU A 16 -8.14 -9.19 -26.47
C LEU A 16 -9.51 -9.49 -27.07
N THR A 17 -10.58 -9.15 -26.35
CA THR A 17 -11.94 -9.17 -26.91
C THR A 17 -12.43 -7.75 -27.11
N THR A 18 -12.88 -7.44 -28.33
CA THR A 18 -13.44 -6.14 -28.68
C THR A 18 -14.90 -6.29 -29.11
N LYS A 19 -15.77 -5.40 -28.61
CA LYS A 19 -17.17 -5.29 -29.06
C LYS A 19 -17.51 -3.83 -29.30
N ALA A 20 -18.14 -3.54 -30.43
CA ALA A 20 -18.59 -2.18 -30.77
C ALA A 20 -20.11 -2.14 -30.93
N LYS A 21 -20.75 -1.09 -30.40
CA LYS A 21 -22.17 -0.80 -30.62
C LYS A 21 -22.40 0.70 -30.68
N LYS A 22 -22.84 1.20 -31.84
CA LYS A 22 -22.95 2.65 -32.14
C LYS A 22 -21.63 3.37 -31.85
N ASN A 23 -21.59 4.15 -30.78
CA ASN A 23 -20.47 5.03 -30.40
C ASN A 23 -19.70 4.48 -29.18
N LEU A 24 -19.96 3.23 -28.78
CA LEU A 24 -19.33 2.57 -27.63
C LEU A 24 -18.42 1.43 -28.09
N ILE A 25 -17.25 1.35 -27.47
CA ILE A 25 -16.27 0.27 -27.63
C ILE A 25 -16.03 -0.35 -26.26
N HIS A 26 -16.18 -1.67 -26.17
CA HIS A 26 -15.78 -2.47 -25.02
C HIS A 26 -14.48 -3.19 -25.37
N LEU A 27 -13.41 -2.88 -24.64
CA LEU A 27 -12.14 -3.58 -24.66
C LEU A 27 -12.03 -4.45 -23.39
N LYS A 28 -11.91 -5.77 -23.57
CA LYS A 28 -11.57 -6.70 -22.48
C LYS A 28 -10.16 -7.22 -22.73
N ILE A 29 -9.28 -7.03 -21.76
CA ILE A 29 -7.91 -7.52 -21.76
C ILE A 29 -7.84 -8.68 -20.78
N GLU A 30 -7.42 -9.85 -21.24
CA GLU A 30 -7.19 -11.04 -20.43
C GLU A 30 -5.69 -11.23 -20.26
N PRO A 31 -5.18 -11.25 -19.01
CA PRO A 31 -3.78 -11.46 -18.77
C PRO A 31 -3.37 -12.86 -19.23
N PRO A 32 -2.16 -13.02 -19.76
CA PRO A 32 -1.66 -14.27 -20.27
C PRO A 32 -1.46 -15.30 -19.15
N ASN A 33 -1.72 -16.58 -19.42
CA ASN A 33 -1.60 -17.65 -18.43
C ASN A 33 -0.14 -18.14 -18.29
N VAL A 34 0.76 -17.24 -17.89
CA VAL A 34 2.21 -17.50 -17.81
C VAL A 34 2.62 -17.87 -16.39
N GLY A 35 2.31 -19.09 -15.97
CA GLY A 35 2.80 -19.67 -14.72
C GLY A 35 2.30 -19.03 -13.42
N LYS A 36 2.58 -19.68 -12.28
CA LYS A 36 2.08 -19.29 -10.94
C LYS A 36 3.00 -18.34 -10.16
N ASN A 37 4.07 -17.85 -10.78
CA ASN A 37 5.02 -17.00 -10.10
C ASN A 37 4.50 -15.56 -10.13
N HIS A 38 4.25 -15.00 -8.95
CA HIS A 38 3.78 -13.63 -8.84
C HIS A 38 4.91 -12.67 -9.21
N THR A 39 4.58 -11.57 -9.88
CA THR A 39 5.52 -10.48 -10.10
C THR A 39 5.93 -9.91 -8.73
N PRO A 40 7.23 -9.82 -8.42
CA PRO A 40 7.68 -9.22 -7.17
C PRO A 40 7.08 -7.82 -6.98
N THR A 41 6.52 -7.56 -5.81
CA THR A 41 5.79 -6.33 -5.51
C THR A 41 6.50 -5.53 -4.44
N ASP A 42 6.42 -4.21 -4.53
CA ASP A 42 6.83 -3.26 -3.51
C ASP A 42 5.59 -2.55 -2.96
N ILE A 43 5.33 -2.72 -1.66
CA ILE A 43 4.22 -2.07 -0.97
C ILE A 43 4.77 -1.06 0.04
N CYS A 44 4.29 0.17 -0.02
CA CYS A 44 4.51 1.16 1.03
C CYS A 44 3.21 1.34 1.83
N CYS A 45 3.21 0.90 3.08
CA CYS A 45 2.11 1.20 4.01
C CYS A 45 2.37 2.56 4.65
N VAL A 46 1.50 3.52 4.34
CA VAL A 46 1.48 4.87 4.90
C VAL A 46 0.38 4.90 5.96
N ILE A 47 0.79 4.90 7.23
CA ILE A 47 -0.04 4.65 8.40
C ILE A 47 -0.29 5.97 9.12
N ASP A 48 -1.56 6.34 9.25
CA ASP A 48 -1.98 7.43 10.11
C ASP A 48 -1.76 7.03 11.57
N VAL A 49 -0.98 7.82 12.29
CA VAL A 49 -0.76 7.69 13.73
C VAL A 49 -1.23 8.95 14.46
N SER A 50 -2.17 9.70 13.89
CA SER A 50 -2.76 10.87 14.53
C SER A 50 -3.55 10.50 15.79
N GLY A 51 -3.84 11.51 16.64
CA GLY A 51 -4.58 11.29 17.88
C GLY A 51 -5.96 10.66 17.70
N SER A 52 -6.67 10.92 16.59
CA SER A 52 -7.99 10.33 16.34
C SER A 52 -7.94 8.81 16.12
N MET A 53 -6.79 8.28 15.72
CA MET A 53 -6.57 6.84 15.56
C MET A 53 -6.58 6.07 16.89
N SER A 54 -6.61 6.74 18.05
CA SER A 54 -6.80 6.09 19.35
C SER A 54 -8.28 5.86 19.68
N ALA A 55 -9.18 6.38 18.85
CA ALA A 55 -10.61 6.13 19.00
C ALA A 55 -10.89 4.62 18.88
N GLU A 56 -11.88 4.18 19.62
CA GLU A 56 -12.31 2.79 19.64
C GLU A 56 -12.91 2.40 18.29
N ALA A 57 -12.41 1.30 17.72
CA ALA A 57 -12.92 0.74 16.49
C ALA A 57 -14.25 0.04 16.79
N THR A 58 -15.35 0.69 16.41
CA THR A 58 -16.69 0.14 16.59
C THR A 58 -17.17 -0.56 15.33
N LEU A 59 -17.64 -1.79 15.47
CA LEU A 59 -18.32 -2.51 14.40
C LEU A 59 -19.83 -2.34 14.59
N LYS A 60 -20.53 -1.98 13.53
CA LYS A 60 -22.00 -2.06 13.52
C LYS A 60 -22.36 -3.46 13.06
N SER A 61 -22.97 -4.24 13.94
CA SER A 61 -23.54 -5.53 13.56
C SER A 61 -24.68 -5.32 12.55
N GLU A 62 -25.07 -6.39 11.84
CA GLU A 62 -26.22 -6.36 10.90
C GLU A 62 -27.54 -5.97 11.59
N GLU A 63 -27.60 -6.08 12.92
CA GLU A 63 -28.74 -5.73 13.77
C GLU A 63 -28.64 -4.29 14.32
N GLY A 64 -27.62 -3.53 13.92
CA GLY A 64 -27.39 -2.14 14.34
C GLY A 64 -26.81 -2.01 15.76
N LEU A 65 -26.43 -3.12 16.40
CA LEU A 65 -25.73 -3.10 17.68
C LEU A 65 -24.28 -2.71 17.45
N THR A 66 -23.78 -1.79 18.29
CA THR A 66 -22.38 -1.39 18.27
C THR A 66 -21.60 -2.42 19.08
N GLU A 67 -20.85 -3.29 18.40
CA GLU A 67 -19.93 -4.21 19.03
C GLU A 67 -18.56 -3.54 19.18
N SER A 68 -17.98 -3.69 20.36
CA SER A 68 -16.73 -3.05 20.73
C SER A 68 -15.79 -4.07 21.32
N ASP A 69 -14.73 -4.39 20.59
CA ASP A 69 -13.70 -5.35 21.02
C ASP A 69 -12.62 -4.71 21.91
N GLY A 70 -12.75 -3.42 22.24
CA GLY A 70 -11.76 -2.65 23.00
C GLY A 70 -10.49 -2.31 22.23
N LEU A 71 -10.49 -2.50 20.90
CA LEU A 71 -9.37 -2.18 20.01
C LEU A 71 -9.46 -0.74 19.50
N SER A 72 -8.33 -0.04 19.42
CA SER A 72 -8.29 1.26 18.74
C SER A 72 -8.27 1.11 17.22
N CYS A 73 -8.62 2.16 16.48
CA CYS A 73 -8.44 2.23 15.02
C CYS A 73 -7.00 1.89 14.62
N LEU A 74 -6.00 2.39 15.37
CA LEU A 74 -4.59 2.05 15.12
C LEU A 74 -4.31 0.56 15.35
N ASP A 75 -4.91 -0.08 16.34
CA ASP A 75 -4.73 -1.53 16.58
C ASP A 75 -5.31 -2.38 15.45
N VAL A 76 -6.45 -1.97 14.90
CA VAL A 76 -7.05 -2.60 13.71
C VAL A 76 -6.14 -2.42 12.50
N VAL A 77 -5.60 -1.21 12.29
CA VAL A 77 -4.65 -0.95 11.21
C VAL A 77 -3.37 -1.77 11.37
N LYS A 78 -2.81 -1.86 12.57
CA LYS A 78 -1.64 -2.71 12.86
C LYS A 78 -1.95 -4.18 12.52
N HIS A 79 -3.11 -4.69 12.90
CA HIS A 79 -3.50 -6.06 12.55
C HIS A 79 -3.59 -6.26 11.03
N ALA A 80 -4.21 -5.34 10.30
CA ALA A 80 -4.29 -5.40 8.85
C ALA A 80 -2.89 -5.38 8.20
N VAL A 81 -1.98 -4.52 8.69
CA VAL A 81 -0.60 -4.47 8.19
C VAL A 81 0.18 -5.74 8.53
N ILE A 82 -0.05 -6.36 9.69
CA ILE A 82 0.50 -7.69 10.01
C ILE A 82 0.01 -8.73 8.99
N THR A 83 -1.27 -8.72 8.60
CA THR A 83 -1.80 -9.61 7.56
C THR A 83 -1.10 -9.38 6.22
N ILE A 84 -0.85 -8.12 5.84
CA ILE A 84 -0.07 -7.78 4.65
C ILE A 84 1.33 -8.38 4.76
N ILE A 85 2.07 -8.09 5.83
CA ILE A 85 3.42 -8.63 6.10
C ILE A 85 3.45 -10.16 5.98
N SER A 86 2.47 -10.83 6.57
CA SER A 86 2.36 -12.30 6.53
C SER A 86 2.10 -12.82 5.11
N SER A 87 1.29 -12.13 4.32
CA SER A 87 0.91 -12.54 2.95
C SER A 87 2.03 -12.38 1.91
N LEU A 88 2.95 -11.43 2.11
CA LEU A 88 4.05 -11.14 1.19
C LEU A 88 5.08 -12.29 1.14
N LYS A 89 5.69 -12.52 -0.03
CA LYS A 89 6.73 -13.54 -0.22
C LYS A 89 8.14 -12.93 -0.10
N GLU A 90 9.16 -13.78 -0.05
CA GLU A 90 10.56 -13.37 0.19
C GLU A 90 11.12 -12.37 -0.83
N HIS A 91 10.59 -12.38 -2.06
CA HIS A 91 10.98 -11.45 -3.12
C HIS A 91 10.18 -10.16 -3.14
N ASP A 92 9.10 -10.06 -2.35
CA ASP A 92 8.34 -8.83 -2.18
C ASP A 92 9.04 -7.92 -1.17
N ARG A 93 8.86 -6.61 -1.31
CA ARG A 93 9.40 -5.63 -0.36
C ARG A 93 8.28 -4.84 0.27
N LEU A 94 8.46 -4.51 1.55
CA LEU A 94 7.58 -3.61 2.29
C LEU A 94 8.38 -2.41 2.80
N ALA A 95 7.77 -1.24 2.75
CA ALA A 95 8.17 -0.06 3.50
C ALA A 95 7.05 0.35 4.47
N LEU A 96 7.44 0.91 5.62
CA LEU A 96 6.53 1.47 6.61
C LEU A 96 6.80 2.97 6.76
N VAL A 97 5.79 3.76 6.49
CA VAL A 97 5.77 5.20 6.76
C VAL A 97 4.66 5.45 7.76
N SER A 98 4.95 6.17 8.83
CA SER A 98 3.92 6.71 9.73
C SER A 98 3.78 8.20 9.48
N PHE A 99 2.58 8.74 9.67
CA PHE A 99 2.38 10.18 9.63
C PHE A 99 1.44 10.63 10.74
N SER A 100 1.80 11.77 11.34
CA SER A 100 0.92 12.57 12.19
C SER A 100 1.04 14.01 11.73
N SER A 101 1.59 14.93 12.54
CA SER A 101 1.91 16.29 12.09
C SER A 101 3.03 16.31 11.03
N CYS A 102 3.90 15.31 11.05
CA CYS A 102 4.96 15.06 10.08
C CYS A 102 4.97 13.56 9.71
N ALA A 103 5.59 13.23 8.58
CA ALA A 103 5.83 11.86 8.15
C ALA A 103 7.22 11.35 8.54
N TYR A 104 7.30 10.05 8.82
CA TYR A 104 8.52 9.36 9.20
C TYR A 104 8.64 8.04 8.45
N LEU A 105 9.81 7.82 7.84
CA LEU A 105 10.16 6.53 7.26
C LEU A 105 10.63 5.59 8.39
N ASN A 106 9.72 4.77 8.93
CA ASN A 106 10.05 3.82 9.98
C ASN A 106 10.82 2.60 9.46
N LEU A 107 10.53 2.19 8.21
CA LEU A 107 11.22 1.10 7.54
C LEU A 107 11.31 1.40 6.04
N GLY A 108 12.53 1.47 5.50
CA GLY A 108 12.76 1.52 4.05
C GLY A 108 12.42 0.18 3.37
N LEU A 109 12.34 0.15 2.04
CA LEU A 109 11.99 -1.05 1.29
C LEU A 109 12.86 -2.25 1.68
N THR A 110 12.24 -3.23 2.33
CA THR A 110 12.90 -4.39 2.93
C THR A 110 12.25 -5.65 2.38
N ASN A 111 13.05 -6.64 1.96
CA ASN A 111 12.56 -7.95 1.54
C ASN A 111 11.74 -8.62 2.64
N MET A 112 10.58 -9.18 2.31
CA MET A 112 9.70 -9.88 3.24
C MET A 112 10.09 -11.36 3.39
N ASP A 113 11.38 -11.62 3.56
CA ASP A 113 11.89 -12.88 4.10
C ASP A 113 11.58 -12.98 5.61
N LYS A 114 12.01 -14.08 6.26
CA LYS A 114 11.74 -14.30 7.68
C LYS A 114 12.23 -13.12 8.56
N ALA A 115 13.45 -12.64 8.34
CA ALA A 115 14.03 -11.57 9.15
C ALA A 115 13.36 -10.22 8.87
N GLY A 116 13.04 -9.95 7.60
CA GLY A 116 12.33 -8.75 7.19
C GLY A 116 10.92 -8.67 7.77
N LYS A 117 10.18 -9.78 7.78
CA LYS A 117 8.84 -9.86 8.41
C LYS A 117 8.91 -9.63 9.92
N GLU A 118 9.87 -10.23 10.60
CA GLU A 118 10.08 -10.04 12.05
C GLU A 118 10.42 -8.56 12.36
N LYS A 119 11.33 -7.96 11.59
CA LYS A 119 11.72 -6.55 11.73
C LYS A 119 10.55 -5.60 11.49
N ALA A 120 9.80 -5.79 10.40
CA ALA A 120 8.64 -4.97 10.06
C ALA A 120 7.56 -5.06 11.14
N THR A 121 7.28 -6.27 11.63
CA THR A 121 6.29 -6.51 12.69
C THR A 121 6.70 -5.83 14.00
N LYS A 122 8.00 -5.87 14.36
CA LYS A 122 8.50 -5.20 15.57
C LYS A 122 8.31 -3.68 15.49
N ILE A 123 8.75 -3.06 14.39
CA ILE A 123 8.61 -1.61 14.17
C ILE A 123 7.14 -1.19 14.19
N LEU A 124 6.27 -1.96 13.52
CA LEU A 124 4.83 -1.68 13.48
C LEU A 124 4.19 -1.69 14.87
N LYS A 125 4.60 -2.61 15.76
CA LYS A 125 4.08 -2.70 17.13
C LYS A 125 4.46 -1.49 17.99
N GLU A 126 5.60 -0.86 17.71
CA GLU A 126 6.12 0.30 18.43
C GLU A 126 5.40 1.62 18.05
N LEU A 127 4.62 1.64 16.95
CA LEU A 127 3.83 2.81 16.58
C LEU A 127 2.78 3.13 17.66
N HIS A 128 2.59 4.40 17.94
CA HIS A 128 1.60 4.90 18.90
C HIS A 128 1.00 6.20 18.36
N THR A 129 -0.20 6.53 18.82
CA THR A 129 -0.89 7.73 18.36
C THR A 129 -0.23 8.99 18.93
N MET A 130 -0.16 10.03 18.11
CA MET A 130 0.41 11.31 18.47
C MET A 130 -0.01 12.41 17.49
N GLY A 131 0.04 13.66 17.92
CA GLY A 131 -0.04 14.81 17.00
C GLY A 131 -1.36 14.92 16.22
N SER A 132 -1.25 15.58 15.06
CA SER A 132 -2.37 15.88 14.15
C SER A 132 -2.31 15.00 12.88
N THR A 133 -3.06 15.36 11.83
CA THR A 133 -3.20 14.54 10.61
C THR A 133 -2.67 15.28 9.38
N ASN A 134 -1.40 15.08 9.02
CA ASN A 134 -0.74 15.62 7.84
C ASN A 134 -0.61 14.55 6.75
N LEU A 135 -1.74 14.28 6.10
CA LEU A 135 -1.89 13.25 5.08
C LEU A 135 -0.96 13.48 3.88
N TRP A 136 -0.76 14.74 3.48
CA TRP A 136 0.08 15.07 2.32
C TRP A 136 1.54 14.69 2.54
N ASP A 137 2.10 15.00 3.71
CA ASP A 137 3.48 14.64 4.02
C ASP A 137 3.68 13.13 4.06
N GLY A 138 2.70 12.39 4.59
CA GLY A 138 2.68 10.92 4.58
C GLY A 138 2.69 10.35 3.17
N LEU A 139 1.76 10.80 2.32
CA LEU A 139 1.65 10.34 0.94
C LEU A 139 2.89 10.69 0.11
N LYS A 140 3.38 11.93 0.21
CA LYS A 140 4.59 12.39 -0.48
C LYS A 140 5.80 11.57 -0.07
N THR A 141 5.96 11.29 1.22
CA THR A 141 7.05 10.44 1.72
C THR A 141 6.96 9.02 1.15
N GLY A 142 5.76 8.43 1.14
CA GLY A 142 5.54 7.10 0.56
C GLY A 142 5.83 7.02 -0.95
N MET A 143 5.40 8.03 -1.72
CA MET A 143 5.65 8.08 -3.17
C MET A 143 7.13 8.29 -3.51
N ASN A 144 7.83 9.14 -2.76
CA ASN A 144 9.24 9.43 -3.00
C ASN A 144 10.14 8.20 -2.83
N LEU A 145 9.77 7.24 -1.98
CA LEU A 145 10.50 5.97 -1.83
C LEU A 145 10.64 5.23 -3.17
N PHE A 146 9.56 5.18 -3.95
CA PHE A 146 9.57 4.51 -5.24
C PHE A 146 10.33 5.29 -6.30
N HIS A 147 10.25 6.62 -6.28
CA HIS A 147 11.02 7.46 -7.21
C HIS A 147 12.53 7.24 -7.03
N THR A 148 13.01 7.24 -5.79
CA THR A 148 14.43 6.98 -5.49
C THR A 148 14.88 5.57 -5.88
N GLU A 149 14.00 4.57 -5.78
CA GLU A 149 14.33 3.21 -6.26
C GLU A 149 14.36 3.10 -7.78
N ILE A 150 13.45 3.77 -8.49
CA ILE A 150 13.45 3.82 -9.96
C ILE A 150 14.76 4.45 -10.47
N GLU A 151 15.25 5.49 -9.82
CA GLU A 151 16.52 6.13 -10.18
C GLU A 151 17.75 5.22 -9.93
N LYS A 152 17.67 4.32 -8.94
CA LYS A 152 18.76 3.41 -8.56
C LYS A 152 18.72 2.07 -9.30
N SER A 153 17.55 1.64 -9.78
CA SER A 153 17.35 0.33 -10.38
C SER A 153 16.97 0.46 -11.85
N THR A 154 17.89 0.10 -12.73
CA THR A 154 17.70 0.16 -14.19
C THR A 154 16.81 -0.97 -14.77
N SER A 155 16.31 -1.91 -13.97
CA SER A 155 15.87 -3.19 -14.56
C SER A 155 14.93 -4.11 -13.76
N SER A 156 14.29 -3.67 -12.66
CA SER A 156 13.32 -4.54 -11.98
C SER A 156 11.87 -4.17 -12.30
N GLN A 157 11.19 -5.01 -13.09
CA GLN A 157 9.74 -4.92 -13.36
C GLN A 157 8.96 -5.34 -12.11
N ARG A 158 8.87 -4.43 -11.14
CA ARG A 158 8.17 -4.65 -9.87
C ARG A 158 6.88 -3.86 -9.86
N ILE A 159 5.80 -4.45 -9.34
CA ILE A 159 4.56 -3.71 -9.11
C ILE A 159 4.75 -2.85 -7.87
N GLN A 160 4.48 -1.54 -7.98
CA GLN A 160 4.63 -0.60 -6.86
C GLN A 160 3.25 -0.12 -6.41
N SER A 161 3.00 -0.08 -5.11
CA SER A 161 1.71 0.36 -4.57
C SER A 161 1.88 1.08 -3.23
N VAL A 162 1.12 2.16 -3.04
CA VAL A 162 1.03 2.89 -1.77
C VAL A 162 -0.32 2.58 -1.13
N PHE A 163 -0.31 2.08 0.10
CA PHE A 163 -1.50 1.79 0.88
C PHE A 163 -1.61 2.86 1.97
N LEU A 164 -2.56 3.78 1.81
CA LEU A 164 -2.84 4.83 2.79
C LEU A 164 -3.91 4.35 3.78
N LEU A 165 -3.58 4.32 5.07
CA LEU A 165 -4.41 3.77 6.14
C LEU A 165 -4.70 4.87 7.16
N THR A 166 -5.91 5.42 7.15
CA THR A 166 -6.35 6.57 7.96
C THR A 166 -7.82 6.42 8.35
N ASP A 167 -8.23 7.04 9.45
CA ASP A 167 -9.64 7.14 9.88
C ASP A 167 -10.42 8.25 9.14
N GLY A 168 -9.75 9.01 8.27
CA GLY A 168 -10.39 10.00 7.41
C GLY A 168 -10.90 11.23 8.15
N GLN A 169 -10.42 11.52 9.37
CA GLN A 169 -10.69 12.79 10.06
C GLN A 169 -9.57 13.81 9.81
N PRO A 170 -9.64 14.64 8.73
CA PRO A 170 -8.64 15.67 8.50
C PRO A 170 -8.76 16.78 9.56
N ASN A 171 -7.78 16.85 10.46
CA ASN A 171 -7.69 17.91 11.47
C ASN A 171 -7.03 19.20 10.93
N ILE A 172 -6.73 19.29 9.63
CA ILE A 172 -6.17 20.47 8.96
C ILE A 172 -7.05 20.80 7.74
N SER A 173 -7.68 21.99 7.77
CA SER A 173 -8.44 22.55 6.64
C SER A 173 -8.13 24.04 6.45
N PRO A 174 -7.77 24.51 5.23
CA PRO A 174 -7.47 23.70 4.04
C PRO A 174 -6.14 22.94 4.21
N PRO A 175 -5.96 21.79 3.53
CA PRO A 175 -4.64 21.17 3.41
C PRO A 175 -3.67 22.21 2.80
N ARG A 176 -2.56 22.46 3.48
CA ARG A 176 -1.57 23.46 3.06
C ARG A 176 -0.62 22.91 2.01
#